data_AF-A0A955II47-F1
#
_entry.id   AF-A0A955II47-F1
#
_cell.length_a   1.000
_cell.length_b   1.000
_cell.length_c   1.000
_cell.angle_alpha   90.00
_cell.angle_beta   90.00
_cell.angle_gamma   90.00
#
_symmetry.space_group_name_H-M   'P 1'
#
loop_
_entity.id
_entity.type
_entity.pdbx_description
1 polymer ?
#
loop_
_entity_poly.entity_id
_entity_poly.type
_entity_poly.pdbx_seq_one_letter_code
_entity_poly.pdbx_strand_id
1 'polypeptide(L)'
;MPTLYLIDGYAQFFRAYHAIRTPLTSPVTKEPTNMTFGFVGMILKLLRGEGPAMAAWGGPPDAIAVALDISGDKETFRSELYPQYKAQRPPPPEDLRPQVERCLKILAEIGVQTVGVES
;
A
#
# COMPACT_ATOMS: atom_id res chain seq x y z
N MET A 1 -24.45 -6.03 -9.15
CA MET A 1 -24.07 -6.49 -7.80
C MET A 1 -23.03 -5.51 -7.27
N PRO A 2 -23.11 -5.10 -5.99
CA PRO A 2 -22.11 -4.21 -5.41
C PRO A 2 -20.74 -4.91 -5.34
N THR A 3 -19.68 -4.15 -5.53
CA THR A 3 -18.30 -4.60 -5.62
C THR A 3 -17.43 -3.99 -4.52
N LEU A 4 -16.59 -4.82 -3.90
CA LEU A 4 -15.60 -4.40 -2.93
C LEU A 4 -14.21 -4.77 -3.45
N TYR A 5 -13.32 -3.80 -3.57
CA TYR A 5 -11.92 -4.04 -3.87
C TYR A 5 -11.10 -4.04 -2.57
N LEU A 6 -10.42 -5.15 -2.30
CA LEU A 6 -9.50 -5.29 -1.17
C LEU A 6 -8.06 -5.27 -1.69
N ILE A 7 -7.29 -4.28 -1.28
CA ILE A 7 -5.91 -4.07 -1.72
C ILE A 7 -4.94 -4.52 -0.64
N ASP A 8 -3.98 -5.39 -0.98
CA ASP A 8 -2.85 -5.71 -0.10
C ASP A 8 -1.89 -4.50 -0.04
N GLY A 9 -1.96 -3.73 1.05
CA GLY A 9 -1.24 -2.47 1.20
C GLY A 9 0.27 -2.64 1.13
N TYR A 10 0.84 -3.54 1.93
CA TYR A 10 2.30 -3.71 1.96
C TYR A 10 2.85 -4.25 0.65
N ALA A 11 2.20 -5.25 0.04
CA ALA A 11 2.65 -5.72 -1.27
C ALA A 11 2.65 -4.59 -2.31
N GLN A 12 1.62 -3.75 -2.30
CA GLN A 12 1.53 -2.61 -3.22
C GLN A 12 2.51 -1.47 -2.88
N PHE A 13 2.78 -1.18 -1.61
CA PHE A 13 3.80 -0.20 -1.21
C PHE A 13 5.18 -0.62 -1.73
N PHE A 14 5.57 -1.88 -1.53
CA PHE A 14 6.85 -2.39 -2.05
C PHE A 14 6.91 -2.36 -3.58
N ARG A 15 5.83 -2.71 -4.26
CA ARG A 15 5.75 -2.60 -5.73
C ARG A 15 5.93 -1.15 -6.20
N ALA A 16 5.24 -0.20 -5.58
CA ALA A 16 5.34 1.21 -5.95
C ALA A 16 6.74 1.79 -5.67
N TYR A 17 7.34 1.43 -4.54
CA TYR A 17 8.71 1.83 -4.17
C TYR A 17 9.73 1.41 -5.22
N HIS A 18 9.67 0.16 -5.69
CA HIS A 18 10.62 -0.36 -6.69
C HIS A 18 10.29 0.01 -8.14
N ALA A 19 9.02 0.29 -8.46
CA ALA A 19 8.60 0.69 -9.81
C ALA A 19 9.10 2.09 -10.19
N ILE A 20 9.12 3.02 -9.23
CA ILE A 20 9.60 4.38 -9.45
C ILE A 20 11.03 4.48 -8.93
N ARG A 21 11.97 4.14 -9.82
CA ARG A 21 13.42 4.13 -9.54
C ARG A 21 14.02 5.53 -9.49
N THR A 22 13.40 6.51 -10.14
CA THR A 22 13.83 7.90 -10.06
C THR A 22 13.47 8.44 -8.68
N PRO A 23 14.44 8.91 -7.89
CA PRO A 23 14.16 9.48 -6.58
C PRO A 23 13.23 10.69 -6.73
N LEU A 24 12.12 10.67 -6.01
CA LEU A 24 11.24 11.82 -5.85
C LEU A 24 11.31 12.26 -4.39
N THR A 25 11.43 13.56 -4.16
CA THR A 25 11.45 14.15 -2.83
C THR A 25 10.56 15.38 -2.78
N SER A 26 9.96 15.61 -1.62
CA SER A 26 9.23 16.85 -1.35
C SER A 26 10.20 18.03 -1.34
N PRO A 27 9.94 19.12 -2.08
CA PRO A 27 10.83 20.29 -2.06
C PRO A 27 10.85 20.99 -0.69
N VAL A 28 9.77 20.83 0.09
CA VAL A 28 9.57 21.47 1.41
C VAL A 28 10.09 20.59 2.55
N THR A 29 9.56 19.38 2.68
CA THR A 29 9.88 18.48 3.81
C THR A 29 11.12 17.63 3.55
N LYS A 30 11.63 17.59 2.31
CA LYS A 30 12.71 16.71 1.83
C LYS A 30 12.44 15.22 1.98
N GLU A 31 11.24 14.84 2.42
CA GLU A 31 10.85 13.44 2.52
C GLU A 31 10.83 12.79 1.12
N PRO A 32 11.26 11.54 0.98
CA PRO A 32 11.08 10.79 -0.25
C PRO A 32 9.60 10.55 -0.51
N THR A 33 9.20 10.53 -1.78
CA THR A 33 7.79 10.49 -2.20
C THR A 33 7.52 9.55 -3.38
N ASN A 34 8.53 8.81 -3.86
CA ASN A 34 8.42 7.92 -5.01
C ASN A 34 7.35 6.82 -4.79
N MET A 35 7.37 6.15 -3.64
CA MET A 35 6.37 5.14 -3.30
C MET A 35 4.99 5.77 -3.11
N THR A 36 4.93 6.89 -2.37
CA THR A 36 3.66 7.61 -2.13
C THR A 36 3.00 8.02 -3.44
N PHE A 37 3.75 8.60 -4.36
CA PHE A 37 3.26 9.01 -5.68
C PHE A 37 2.71 7.82 -6.47
N GLY A 38 3.47 6.72 -6.53
CA GLY A 38 3.06 5.52 -7.27
C GLY A 38 1.81 4.86 -6.69
N PHE A 39 1.78 4.65 -5.37
CA PHE A 39 0.70 3.96 -4.69
C PHE A 39 -0.59 4.79 -4.70
N VAL A 40 -0.54 6.05 -4.28
CA VAL A 40 -1.73 6.93 -4.27
C VAL A 40 -2.25 7.14 -5.68
N GLY A 41 -1.38 7.32 -6.67
CA GLY A 41 -1.77 7.44 -8.07
C GLY A 41 -2.54 6.21 -8.57
N MET A 42 -2.15 5.01 -8.16
CA MET A 42 -2.90 3.79 -8.46
C MET A 42 -4.28 3.77 -7.79
N ILE A 43 -4.39 4.14 -6.51
CA ILE A 43 -5.68 4.22 -5.82
C ILE A 43 -6.63 5.21 -6.50
N LEU A 44 -6.12 6.39 -6.86
CA LEU A 44 -6.90 7.40 -7.59
C LEU A 44 -7.38 6.89 -8.96
N LYS A 45 -6.56 6.13 -9.68
CA LYS A 45 -6.97 5.49 -10.94
C LYS A 45 -8.11 4.49 -10.72
N LEU A 46 -8.01 3.64 -9.70
CA LEU A 46 -9.08 2.69 -9.35
C LEU A 46 -10.40 3.41 -9.04
N LEU A 47 -10.35 4.47 -8.23
CA LEU A 47 -11.52 5.28 -7.87
C LEU A 47 -12.14 5.97 -9.09
N ARG A 48 -11.34 6.32 -10.09
CA ARG A 48 -11.81 6.93 -11.36
C ARG A 48 -12.22 5.91 -12.42
N GLY A 49 -12.06 4.61 -12.16
CA GLY A 49 -12.32 3.57 -13.16
C GLY A 49 -11.31 3.56 -14.31
N GLU A 50 -10.09 4.03 -14.06
CA GLU A 50 -9.00 4.06 -15.03
C GLU A 50 -8.14 2.77 -14.96
N GLY A 51 -7.85 2.16 -16.11
CA GLY A 51 -6.92 1.03 -16.23
C GLY A 51 -7.41 -0.07 -17.15
N PRO A 52 -6.51 -0.91 -17.68
CA PRO A 52 -6.82 -1.89 -18.71
C PRO A 52 -7.81 -2.97 -18.25
N ALA A 53 -7.84 -3.27 -16.94
CA ALA A 53 -8.73 -4.27 -16.37
C ALA A 53 -10.10 -3.70 -15.94
N MET A 54 -10.29 -2.38 -15.90
CA MET A 54 -11.51 -1.76 -15.36
C MET A 54 -12.75 -2.12 -16.16
N ALA A 55 -12.65 -2.14 -17.50
CA ALA A 55 -13.74 -2.55 -18.37
C ALA A 55 -14.13 -4.03 -18.15
N ALA A 56 -13.15 -4.89 -17.86
CA ALA A 56 -13.39 -6.30 -17.57
C ALA A 56 -13.98 -6.52 -16.17
N TRP A 57 -13.70 -5.64 -15.21
CA TRP A 57 -14.20 -5.71 -13.84
C TRP A 57 -15.54 -4.99 -13.63
N GLY A 58 -16.08 -4.36 -14.69
CA GLY A 58 -17.38 -3.70 -14.65
C GLY A 58 -17.34 -2.23 -14.19
N GLY A 59 -16.15 -1.62 -14.11
CA GLY A 59 -15.96 -0.21 -13.76
C GLY A 59 -15.28 0.03 -12.40
N PRO A 60 -15.40 1.26 -11.85
CA PRO A 60 -14.89 1.58 -10.52
C PRO A 60 -15.68 0.81 -9.44
N PRO A 61 -15.04 0.47 -8.30
CA PRO A 61 -15.71 -0.29 -7.25
C PRO A 61 -16.69 0.57 -6.44
N ASP A 62 -17.74 -0.06 -5.90
CA ASP A 62 -18.66 0.59 -4.95
C ASP A 62 -18.01 0.86 -3.59
N ALA A 63 -17.06 0.01 -3.20
CA ALA A 63 -16.27 0.16 -1.98
C ALA A 63 -14.82 -0.28 -2.20
N ILE A 64 -13.89 0.35 -1.48
CA ILE A 64 -12.48 -0.01 -1.48
C ILE A 64 -11.92 0.00 -0.05
N ALA A 65 -11.10 -1.00 0.26
CA ALA A 65 -10.34 -1.07 1.50
C ALA A 65 -8.90 -1.50 1.24
N VAL A 66 -7.97 -0.99 2.04
CA VAL A 66 -6.57 -1.39 2.03
C VAL A 66 -6.31 -2.26 3.26
N ALA A 67 -5.98 -3.53 3.04
CA ALA A 67 -5.56 -4.45 4.08
C ALA A 67 -4.08 -4.21 4.41
N LEU A 68 -3.80 -3.96 5.68
CA LEU A 68 -2.45 -3.76 6.21
C LEU A 68 -2.08 -5.00 7.04
N ASP A 69 -1.16 -5.81 6.51
CA ASP A 69 -0.55 -6.89 7.29
C ASP A 69 0.62 -6.31 8.11
N ILE A 70 0.33 -5.92 9.36
CA ILE A 70 1.27 -5.28 10.31
C ILE A 70 2.26 -6.32 10.90
N SER A 71 2.31 -7.54 10.37
CA SER A 71 3.21 -8.62 10.77
C SER A 71 4.70 -8.36 10.48
N GLY A 72 5.13 -7.09 10.44
CA GLY A 72 6.48 -6.66 10.07
C GLY A 72 7.54 -7.02 11.11
N ASP A 73 7.30 -6.74 12.40
CA ASP A 73 8.38 -6.74 13.41
C ASP A 73 7.99 -7.28 14.80
N LYS A 74 6.74 -7.74 14.99
CA LYS A 74 6.31 -8.37 16.24
C LYS A 74 5.91 -9.81 15.97
N GLU A 75 6.29 -10.72 16.87
CA GLU A 75 5.95 -12.14 16.86
C GLU A 75 4.43 -12.32 16.76
N THR A 76 3.93 -12.43 15.53
CA THR A 76 2.53 -12.78 15.29
C THR A 76 2.42 -14.30 15.22
N PHE A 77 1.22 -14.85 15.46
CA PHE A 77 0.91 -16.29 15.39
C PHE A 77 1.36 -16.97 14.06
N ARG A 78 1.57 -16.18 13.00
CA ARG A 78 2.13 -16.64 11.70
C ARG A 78 3.63 -16.91 11.72
N SER A 79 4.39 -16.26 12.61
CA SER A 79 5.83 -16.48 12.82
C SER A 79 6.09 -17.84 13.46
N GLU A 80 5.20 -18.30 14.35
CA GLU A 80 5.29 -19.61 15.01
C GLU A 80 5.00 -20.77 14.04
N LEU A 81 4.07 -20.55 13.09
CA LEU A 81 3.66 -21.61 12.16
C LEU A 81 4.64 -21.78 10.97
N TYR A 82 5.32 -20.70 10.53
CA TYR A 82 6.28 -20.73 9.41
C TYR A 82 7.47 -19.75 9.60
N PRO A 83 8.47 -20.12 10.43
CA PRO A 83 9.62 -19.27 10.77
C PRO A 83 10.47 -18.85 9.55
N GLN A 84 10.48 -19.66 8.50
CA GLN A 84 11.34 -19.48 7.31
C GLN A 84 10.79 -18.47 6.30
N TYR A 85 9.51 -18.08 6.41
CA TYR A 85 8.80 -17.30 5.41
C TYR A 85 9.25 -15.82 5.33
N LYS A 86 9.89 -15.28 6.40
CA LYS A 86 10.44 -13.90 6.41
C LYS A 86 11.93 -13.82 6.79
N ALA A 87 12.59 -14.94 7.10
CA ALA A 87 13.97 -14.97 7.59
C ALA A 87 15.02 -14.41 6.60
N GLN A 88 14.70 -14.37 5.31
CA GLN A 88 15.59 -13.83 4.26
C GLN A 88 15.20 -12.41 3.80
N ARG A 89 14.19 -11.79 4.42
CA ARG A 89 13.77 -10.46 4.00
C ARG A 89 14.77 -9.44 4.53
N PRO A 90 15.44 -8.65 3.66
CA PRO A 90 16.27 -7.56 4.13
C PRO A 90 15.39 -6.57 4.93
N PRO A 91 15.96 -5.89 5.93
CA PRO A 91 15.23 -4.88 6.69
C PRO A 91 14.60 -3.86 5.72
N PRO A 92 13.37 -3.39 6.00
CA PRO A 92 12.74 -2.39 5.16
C PRO A 92 13.65 -1.14 5.06
N PRO A 93 13.81 -0.56 3.87
CA PRO A 93 14.59 0.67 3.69
C PRO A 93 14.11 1.78 4.64
N GLU A 94 15.03 2.54 5.23
CA GLU A 94 14.68 3.60 6.20
C GLU A 94 13.75 4.67 5.60
N ASP A 95 13.84 4.90 4.29
CA ASP A 95 13.05 5.86 3.54
C ASP A 95 11.64 5.37 3.16
N LEU A 96 11.32 4.10 3.42
CA LEU A 96 10.01 3.51 3.15
C LEU A 96 9.00 3.92 4.23
N ARG A 97 9.39 3.87 5.51
CA ARG A 97 8.51 4.15 6.65
C ARG A 97 7.80 5.51 6.57
N PRO A 98 8.49 6.66 6.36
CA PRO A 98 7.81 7.95 6.28
C PRO A 98 6.80 8.02 5.12
N GLN A 99 7.06 7.31 4.02
CA GLN A 99 6.15 7.23 2.88
C GLN A 99 4.90 6.39 3.19
N VAL A 100 5.04 5.31 3.97
CA VAL A 100 3.89 4.50 4.42
C VAL A 100 2.97 5.36 5.29
N GLU A 101 3.52 6.06 6.28
CA GLU A 101 2.73 6.95 7.14
C GLU A 101 2.00 8.04 6.33
N ARG A 102 2.66 8.57 5.29
CA ARG A 102 2.03 9.54 4.39
C ARG A 102 0.90 8.93 3.56
N CYS A 103 1.07 7.71 3.05
CA CYS A 103 0.00 7.00 2.34
C CYS A 103 -1.21 6.79 3.23
N LEU A 104 -1.02 6.33 4.47
CA LEU A 104 -2.11 6.09 5.42
C LEU A 104 -2.89 7.38 5.71
N LYS A 105 -2.20 8.51 5.91
CA LYS A 105 -2.84 9.82 6.06
C LYS A 105 -3.66 10.19 4.82
N ILE A 106 -3.08 10.06 3.63
CA ILE A 106 -3.79 10.38 2.38
C ILE A 106 -5.03 9.49 2.21
N LEU A 107 -4.92 8.18 2.42
CA LEU A 107 -6.04 7.24 2.33
C LEU A 107 -7.20 7.65 3.25
N ALA A 108 -6.90 8.04 4.49
CA ALA A 108 -7.90 8.55 5.42
C ALA A 108 -8.59 9.82 4.90
N GLU A 109 -7.83 10.78 4.37
CA GLU A 109 -8.37 12.03 3.80
C GLU A 109 -9.26 11.80 2.57
N ILE A 110 -8.95 10.78 1.76
CA ILE A 110 -9.75 10.42 0.57
C ILE A 110 -10.85 9.39 0.86
N GLY A 111 -11.09 9.07 2.14
CA GLY A 111 -12.18 8.18 2.57
C GLY A 111 -11.94 6.68 2.30
N VAL A 112 -10.72 6.26 1.98
CA VAL A 112 -10.37 4.85 1.79
C VAL A 112 -10.08 4.20 3.14
N GLN A 113 -10.84 3.16 3.47
CA GLN A 113 -10.68 2.46 4.74
C GLN A 113 -9.39 1.64 4.75
N THR A 114 -8.61 1.77 5.82
CA THR A 114 -7.44 0.91 6.08
C THR A 114 -7.79 -0.07 7.19
N VAL A 115 -7.64 -1.36 6.92
CA VAL A 115 -7.96 -2.44 7.85
C VAL A 115 -6.67 -3.18 8.18
N GLY A 116 -6.27 -3.16 9.44
CA GLY A 116 -5.14 -3.94 9.94
C GLY A 116 -5.46 -4.45 11.34
N VAL A 117 -5.00 -5.66 11.65
CA VAL A 117 -5.03 -6.20 13.02
C VAL A 117 -3.60 -6.15 13.53
N GLU A 118 -3.37 -5.39 14.59
CA GLU A 118 -2.19 -5.59 15.42
C GLU A 118 -2.45 -6.86 16.23
N SER A 119 -1.64 -7.89 16.00
CA SER A 119 -1.55 -9.07 16.85
C SER A 119 -0.25 -9.05 17.63
#